data_AF-A0A8T0YQJ1-F1
#
_entry.id   AF-A0A8T0YQJ1-F1
#
_cell.length_a   1.000
_cell.length_b   1.000
_cell.length_c   1.000
_cell.angle_alpha   90.00
_cell.angle_beta   90.00
_cell.angle_gamma   90.00
#
_symmetry.space_group_name_H-M   'P 1'
#
loop_
_entity.id
_entity.type
_entity.pdbx_description
1 polymer ?
#
loop_
_entity_poly.entity_id
_entity_poly.type
_entity_poly.pdbx_seq_one_letter_code
_entity_poly.pdbx_strand_id
1 'polypeptide(L)'
;MSNVFGFIDGTKNAVCRLSSRPGTKENLQRQVYSGHKRVHCLNYQAVVTPDGLAIHFWRPIEGRRHDVTLLHESKLIDYLEEHKAIFDGYTIYGDPAYGVRCSQIHRLGYIKSWSF
;
A
#
# COMPACT_ATOMS: atom_id res chain seq x y z
N MET A 1 12.48 21.81 -0.98
CA MET A 1 12.00 20.44 -1.25
C MET A 1 12.10 20.21 -2.75
N SER A 2 13.26 19.84 -3.29
CA SER A 2 13.47 19.84 -4.75
C SER A 2 13.37 18.47 -5.41
N ASN A 3 13.31 17.37 -4.66
CA ASN A 3 13.45 16.02 -5.24
C ASN A 3 12.39 15.02 -4.72
N VAL A 4 11.12 15.42 -4.65
CA VAL A 4 10.04 14.50 -4.27
C VAL A 4 9.53 13.79 -5.52
N PHE A 5 9.59 12.46 -5.53
CA PHE A 5 9.12 11.65 -6.66
C PHE A 5 7.67 11.23 -6.51
N GLY A 6 7.24 10.92 -5.28
CA GLY A 6 5.85 10.56 -5.03
C GLY A 6 5.57 10.19 -3.59
N PHE A 7 4.30 9.89 -3.35
CA PHE A 7 3.75 9.51 -2.06
C PHE A 7 3.18 8.10 -2.18
N ILE A 8 3.60 7.20 -1.31
CA ILE A 8 3.10 5.83 -1.22
C ILE A 8 2.07 5.74 -0.09
N ASP A 9 0.88 5.23 -0.42
CA ASP A 9 -0.17 5.01 0.57
C ASP A 9 -0.90 3.68 0.34
N GLY A 10 -1.38 3.11 1.45
CA GLY A 10 -2.16 1.90 1.51
C GLY A 10 -3.64 2.25 1.65
N THR A 11 -4.43 2.03 0.60
CA THR A 11 -5.88 2.29 0.64
C THR A 11 -6.66 1.02 0.93
N LYS A 12 -7.60 1.09 1.87
CA LYS A 12 -8.50 -0.01 2.20
C LYS A 12 -9.87 0.22 1.58
N ASN A 13 -10.18 -0.50 0.51
CA ASN A 13 -11.48 -0.43 -0.14
C ASN A 13 -12.45 -1.41 0.51
N ALA A 14 -13.55 -0.87 1.03
CA ALA A 14 -14.61 -1.67 1.64
C ALA A 14 -15.29 -2.56 0.58
N VAL A 15 -15.57 -3.80 0.96
CA VAL A 15 -16.26 -4.79 0.12
C VAL A 15 -17.43 -5.40 0.88
N CYS A 16 -18.36 -6.00 0.14
CA CYS A 16 -19.45 -6.77 0.73
C CYS A 16 -18.92 -7.96 1.55
N ARG A 17 -19.71 -8.42 2.52
CA ARG A 17 -19.41 -9.63 3.28
C ARG A 17 -19.45 -10.85 2.36
N LEU A 18 -18.30 -11.44 2.08
CA LEU A 18 -18.18 -12.68 1.30
C LEU A 18 -18.73 -13.86 2.09
N SER A 19 -19.68 -14.58 1.49
CA SER A 19 -20.11 -15.91 1.93
C SER A 19 -19.22 -16.99 1.32
N SER A 20 -19.10 -18.13 2.01
CA SER A 20 -18.44 -19.33 1.46
C SER A 20 -19.14 -19.77 0.17
N ARG A 21 -18.39 -20.33 -0.78
CA ARG A 21 -19.00 -20.91 -1.99
C ARG A 21 -19.84 -22.15 -1.59
N PRO A 22 -20.94 -22.44 -2.30
CA PRO A 22 -21.72 -23.64 -2.04
C PRO A 22 -20.83 -24.89 -2.08
N GLY A 23 -20.87 -25.71 -1.02
CA GLY A 23 -20.06 -26.93 -0.91
C GLY A 23 -18.61 -26.75 -0.45
N THR A 24 -18.14 -25.52 -0.19
CA THR A 24 -16.79 -25.27 0.35
C THR A 24 -16.86 -24.79 1.80
N LYS A 25 -15.88 -25.20 2.63
CA LYS A 25 -15.70 -24.68 4.01
C LYS A 25 -14.73 -23.48 4.05
N GLU A 26 -14.67 -22.69 2.99
CA GLU A 26 -13.75 -21.56 2.89
C GLU A 26 -14.17 -20.43 3.81
N ASN A 27 -13.25 -19.93 4.64
CA ASN A 27 -13.52 -18.83 5.56
C ASN A 27 -13.07 -17.48 4.98
N LEU A 28 -13.50 -17.18 3.75
CA LEU A 28 -13.16 -15.97 3.00
C LEU A 28 -13.47 -14.69 3.80
N GLN A 29 -14.54 -14.75 4.62
CA GLN A 29 -14.92 -13.65 5.51
C GLN A 29 -13.77 -13.25 6.46
N ARG A 30 -13.07 -14.21 7.07
CA ARG A 30 -11.95 -13.94 8.00
C ARG A 30 -10.70 -13.40 7.29
N GLN A 31 -10.54 -13.66 5.99
CA GLN A 31 -9.40 -13.15 5.22
C GLN A 31 -9.58 -11.67 4.87
N VAL A 32 -10.78 -11.27 4.46
CA VAL A 32 -11.05 -9.87 4.08
C VAL A 32 -11.43 -8.97 5.26
N TYR A 33 -11.78 -9.54 6.42
CA TYR A 33 -12.12 -8.73 7.58
C TYR A 33 -10.90 -8.05 8.20
N SER A 34 -10.89 -6.72 8.22
CA SER A 34 -9.87 -5.94 8.92
C SER A 34 -10.32 -5.59 10.32
N GLY A 35 -9.71 -6.19 11.34
CA GLY A 35 -10.07 -5.94 12.75
C GLY A 35 -9.86 -4.48 13.17
N HIS A 36 -8.86 -3.80 12.60
CA HIS A 36 -8.55 -2.40 12.92
C HIS A 36 -9.64 -1.43 12.45
N LYS A 37 -10.17 -1.63 11.24
CA LYS A 37 -11.25 -0.78 10.69
C LYS A 37 -12.65 -1.34 10.97
N ARG A 38 -12.75 -2.60 11.42
CA ARG A 38 -14.01 -3.35 11.66
C ARG A 38 -14.90 -3.47 10.42
N VAL A 39 -14.28 -3.56 9.25
CA VAL A 39 -14.94 -3.65 7.94
C VAL A 39 -14.27 -4.75 7.10
N HIS A 40 -15.05 -5.40 6.24
CA HIS A 40 -14.53 -6.26 5.18
C HIS A 40 -13.91 -5.37 4.10
N CYS A 41 -12.61 -5.48 3.87
CA CYS A 41 -11.92 -4.66 2.89
C CYS A 41 -10.85 -5.45 2.14
N LEU A 42 -10.49 -4.90 0.99
CA LEU A 42 -9.28 -5.26 0.25
C LEU A 42 -8.31 -4.10 0.36
N ASN A 43 -7.05 -4.42 0.61
CA ASN A 43 -5.99 -3.43 0.69
C ASN A 43 -5.35 -3.28 -0.69
N TYR A 44 -5.10 -2.04 -1.08
CA TYR A 44 -4.42 -1.63 -2.30
C TYR A 44 -3.26 -0.75 -1.91
N GLN A 45 -2.25 -0.70 -2.76
CA GLN A 45 -1.12 0.19 -2.57
C GLN A 45 -0.90 0.99 -3.84
N ALA A 46 -0.79 2.30 -3.71
CA ALA A 46 -0.52 3.17 -4.83
C ALA A 46 0.66 4.10 -4.53
N VAL A 47 1.39 4.48 -5.57
CA VAL A 47 2.34 5.60 -5.54
C VAL A 47 1.79 6.71 -6.40
N VAL A 48 1.69 7.90 -5.83
CA VAL A 48 1.10 9.07 -6.47
C VAL A 48 2.11 10.20 -6.54
N THR A 49 2.27 10.79 -7.71
CA THR A 49 3.19 11.92 -7.90
C THR A 49 2.65 13.18 -7.21
N PRO A 50 3.50 14.20 -6.98
CA PRO A 50 3.04 15.49 -6.46
C PRO A 50 1.93 16.14 -7.32
N ASP A 51 1.87 15.82 -8.62
CA ASP A 51 0.83 16.29 -9.55
C ASP A 51 -0.50 15.53 -9.40
N GLY A 52 -0.58 14.54 -8.51
CA GLY A 52 -1.77 13.74 -8.25
C GLY A 52 -1.97 12.55 -9.19
N LEU A 53 -0.99 12.22 -10.05
CA LEU A 53 -1.07 11.06 -10.94
C LEU A 53 -0.65 9.79 -10.20
N ALA A 54 -1.51 8.78 -10.22
CA ALA A 54 -1.18 7.45 -9.73
C ALA A 54 -0.29 6.72 -10.76
N ILE A 55 1.01 6.63 -10.46
CA ILE A 55 2.03 6.04 -11.36
C ILE A 55 2.26 4.56 -11.11
N HIS A 56 1.89 4.07 -9.92
CA HIS A 56 2.00 2.66 -9.58
C HIS A 56 0.77 2.24 -8.78
N PHE A 57 0.21 1.09 -9.13
CA PHE A 57 -0.95 0.52 -8.45
C PHE A 57 -0.77 -0.99 -8.28
N TRP A 58 -0.71 -1.43 -7.03
CA TRP A 58 -0.56 -2.84 -6.70
C TRP A 58 -1.89 -3.49 -6.35
N ARG A 59 -2.02 -4.75 -6.78
CA ARG A 59 -3.24 -5.56 -6.79
C ARG A 59 -3.92 -5.66 -5.40
N PRO A 60 -5.24 -5.95 -5.36
CA PRO A 60 -5.95 -6.18 -4.11
C PRO A 60 -5.35 -7.34 -3.32
N ILE A 61 -4.99 -7.06 -2.07
CA ILE A 61 -4.56 -8.04 -1.07
C ILE A 61 -5.61 -8.10 0.05
N GLU A 62 -5.70 -9.26 0.70
CA GLU A 62 -6.59 -9.51 1.83
C GLU A 62 -6.48 -8.40 2.92
N GLY A 63 -7.61 -7.81 3.31
CA GLY A 63 -7.66 -6.67 4.25
C GLY A 63 -7.12 -6.92 5.67
N ARG A 64 -6.90 -8.20 6.01
CA ARG A 64 -6.23 -8.63 7.25
C ARG A 64 -4.72 -8.35 7.23
N ARG A 65 -4.08 -8.30 6.07
CA ARG A 65 -2.61 -8.13 5.99
C ARG A 65 -2.20 -6.70 6.33
N HIS A 66 -0.99 -6.56 6.86
CA HIS A 66 -0.39 -5.28 7.19
C HIS A 66 0.17 -4.59 5.95
N ASP A 67 0.27 -3.26 5.98
CA ASP A 67 0.76 -2.45 4.85
C ASP A 67 2.22 -2.78 4.48
N VAL A 68 3.02 -3.24 5.46
CA VAL A 68 4.36 -3.81 5.24
C VAL A 68 4.34 -5.02 4.31
N THR A 69 3.30 -5.86 4.38
CA THR A 69 3.17 -7.01 3.49
C THR A 69 2.84 -6.57 2.07
N LEU A 70 2.03 -5.52 1.90
CA LEU A 70 1.78 -4.94 0.58
C LEU A 70 3.07 -4.42 -0.05
N LEU A 71 3.88 -3.70 0.71
CA LEU A 71 5.14 -3.17 0.21
C LEU A 71 6.09 -4.27 -0.26
N HIS A 72 6.24 -5.36 0.51
CA HIS A 72 7.06 -6.49 0.07
C HIS A 72 6.50 -7.20 -1.16
N GLU A 73 5.19 -7.44 -1.21
CA GLU A 73 4.55 -8.10 -2.36
C GLU A 73 4.63 -7.24 -3.63
N SER A 74 4.57 -5.92 -3.49
CA SER A 74 4.63 -4.98 -4.61
C SER A 74 5.97 -4.94 -5.33
N LYS A 75 7.05 -5.43 -4.68
CA LYS A 75 8.43 -5.33 -5.17
C LYS A 75 8.85 -3.92 -5.57
N LEU A 76 8.17 -2.90 -5.05
CA LEU A 76 8.42 -1.51 -5.39
C LEU A 76 9.85 -1.10 -4.97
N ILE A 77 10.32 -1.59 -3.82
CA ILE A 77 11.69 -1.34 -3.35
C ILE A 77 12.69 -1.96 -4.33
N ASP A 78 12.51 -3.23 -4.69
CA ASP A 78 13.40 -3.92 -5.63
C ASP A 78 13.47 -3.18 -6.98
N TYR A 79 12.32 -2.70 -7.47
CA TYR A 79 12.24 -1.92 -8.71
C TYR A 79 13.00 -0.59 -8.62
N LEU A 80 12.86 0.13 -7.49
CA LEU A 80 13.57 1.39 -7.24
C LEU A 80 15.08 1.17 -7.09
N GLU A 81 15.49 0.03 -6.53
CA GLU A 81 16.90 -0.35 -6.39
C GLU A 81 17.53 -0.73 -7.73
N GLU A 82 16.81 -1.47 -8.57
CA GLU A 82 17.26 -1.84 -9.92
C GLU A 82 17.42 -0.61 -10.83
N HIS A 83 16.54 0.39 -10.67
CA HIS A 83 16.54 1.62 -11.47
C HIS A 83 17.19 2.80 -10.73
N LYS A 84 18.12 2.54 -9.80
CA LYS A 84 18.79 3.57 -8.99
C LYS A 84 19.34 4.72 -9.82
N ALA A 85 19.91 4.47 -10.99
CA ALA A 85 20.46 5.54 -11.84
C ALA A 85 19.43 6.61 -12.25
N ILE A 86 18.14 6.27 -12.27
CA ILE A 86 17.03 7.18 -12.61
C ILE A 86 16.45 7.82 -11.34
N PHE A 87 16.34 7.03 -10.27
CA PHE A 87 15.73 7.45 -9.01
C PHE A 87 16.74 7.98 -7.98
N ASP A 88 18.01 8.14 -8.37
CA ASP A 88 19.03 8.68 -7.49
C ASP A 88 18.74 10.16 -7.21
N GLY A 89 18.83 10.53 -5.93
CA GLY A 89 18.45 11.85 -5.45
C GLY A 89 16.94 12.10 -5.31
N TYR A 90 16.07 11.19 -5.77
CA TYR A 90 14.63 11.28 -5.61
C TYR A 90 14.13 10.59 -4.33
N THR A 91 13.10 11.14 -3.70
CA THR A 91 12.52 10.62 -2.46
C THR A 91 11.04 10.29 -2.63
N ILE A 92 10.64 9.10 -2.19
CA ILE A 92 9.25 8.71 -2.00
C ILE A 92 8.90 8.85 -0.52
N TYR A 93 7.71 9.37 -0.24
CA TYR A 93 7.23 9.51 1.12
C TYR A 93 6.06 8.58 1.42
N GLY A 94 5.99 8.00 2.60
CA GLY A 94 4.87 7.14 2.99
C GLY A 94 4.56 7.16 4.47
N ASP A 95 3.48 6.44 4.82
CA ASP A 95 3.04 6.28 6.20
C ASP A 95 4.14 5.58 7.06
N PRO A 96 4.37 6.03 8.30
CA PRO A 96 5.31 5.38 9.21
C PRO A 96 5.07 3.87 9.41
N ALA A 97 3.84 3.39 9.24
CA ALA A 97 3.44 1.99 9.35
C ALA A 97 4.15 1.06 8.36
N TYR A 98 4.70 1.59 7.27
CA TYR A 98 5.51 0.80 6.35
C TYR A 98 6.85 0.35 6.96
N GLY A 99 7.31 0.99 8.05
CA GLY A 99 8.50 0.57 8.81
C GLY A 99 9.81 0.56 8.01
N VAL A 100 9.81 1.07 6.78
CA VAL A 100 10.96 1.06 5.89
C VAL A 100 11.98 2.10 6.33
N ARG A 101 13.24 1.67 6.42
CA ARG A 101 14.42 2.54 6.53
C ARG A 101 15.27 2.38 5.27
N CYS A 102 14.65 2.52 4.11
CA CYS A 102 15.37 2.53 2.83
C CYS A 102 15.72 3.97 2.49
N SER A 103 16.93 4.22 1.98
CA SER A 103 17.44 5.56 1.66
C SER A 103 16.58 6.34 0.64
N GLN A 104 15.69 5.66 -0.07
CA GLN A 104 14.79 6.26 -1.08
C GLN A 104 13.34 6.44 -0.58
N ILE A 105 12.95 5.81 0.54
CA ILE A 105 11.61 5.95 1.13
C ILE A 105 11.73 6.63 2.49
N HIS A 106 11.39 7.91 2.55
CA HIS A 106 11.43 8.69 3.78
C HIS A 106 10.07 8.74 4.47
N ARG A 107 10.10 8.78 5.81
CA ARG A 107 8.89 8.92 6.61
C ARG A 107 8.29 10.31 6.38
N LEU A 108 7.05 10.38 5.91
CA LEU A 108 6.29 11.64 6.00
C LEU A 108 5.83 11.79 7.46
N GLY A 109 6.11 12.93 8.09
CA GLY A 109 5.52 13.24 9.39
C GLY A 109 4.00 13.21 9.30
N TYR A 110 3.33 12.79 10.40
CA TYR A 110 1.89 12.56 10.52
C TYR A 110 1.03 13.56 9.73
N ILE A 111 0.62 13.16 8.52
CA ILE A 111 -0.48 13.78 7.77
C ILE A 111 -1.48 12.68 7.50
N LYS A 112 -2.75 12.97 7.78
CA LYS A 112 -3.89 12.05 7.71
C LYS A 112 -3.87 11.23 6.42
N SER A 113 -4.09 9.92 6.56
CA SER A 113 -4.38 8.95 5.49
C SER A 113 -5.15 9.58 4.33
N TRP A 114 -4.63 9.51 3.12
CA TRP A 114 -5.34 9.95 1.92
C TRP A 114 -6.14 8.76 1.39
N SER A 115 -7.44 8.94 1.22
CA SER A 115 -8.28 7.96 0.54
C SER A 115 -8.39 8.41 -0.92
N PHE A 116 -7.91 7.59 -1.84
CA PHE A 116 -8.26 7.71 -3.27
C PHE A 116 -9.66 7.13 -3.50
#